data_AF-A0A7J3EPC3-F1
#
_entry.id   AF-A0A7J3EPC3-F1
#
_cell.length_a   1.000
_cell.length_b   1.000
_cell.length_c   1.000
_cell.angle_alpha   90.00
_cell.angle_beta   90.00
_cell.angle_gamma   90.00
#
_symmetry.space_group_name_H-M   'P 1'
#
loop_
_entity.id
_entity.type
_entity.pdbx_description
1 polymer ?
#
loop_
_entity_poly.entity_id
_entity_poly.type
_entity_poly.pdbx_seq_one_letter_code
_entity_poly.pdbx_strand_id
1 'polypeptide(L)'
;MSSRLIPRTMASQHPDNACLPDWCRNEVIAGDDEVYEVYFDYAVLGCQEAMWDAEGKDIDPHVVRKLFTNHRDFFSEKRLGTDVFLTLRLPNPSIEVAEKKVFIETLESIPRHNDIARAMYGEDFGEALFEIILPFTTAPEDLLRVKEIYRKVVVEPTCKYIEADGHLLREFIGDVTPQDVEVIPLFEDMKTLFNCGEIIRRYIQTARPSYLRVFIARSDPALNYGFINSVLLAKLALSEAEKASLNLGIPIYPIIGAGSLPFRGHNSPRNIDGFAEEYRGIWTVTIQSAFRYDYPIDEVRQAIARLNAMLPRGRA
;
A
#
# COMPACT_ATOMS: atom_id res chain seq x y z
N MET A 1 11.53 14.23 13.63
CA MET A 1 11.15 12.84 13.33
C MET A 1 12.20 12.29 12.39
N SER A 2 12.86 11.19 12.76
CA SER A 2 13.76 10.47 11.84
C SER A 2 12.99 10.19 10.55
N SER A 3 13.57 10.51 9.38
CA SER A 3 12.90 10.27 8.09
C SER A 3 12.68 8.77 7.93
N ARG A 4 11.42 8.32 8.03
CA ARG A 4 11.01 6.92 7.78
C ARG A 4 11.46 6.52 6.37
N LEU A 5 11.84 5.26 6.19
CA LEU A 5 12.12 4.71 4.85
C LEU A 5 10.84 4.82 4.01
N ILE A 6 10.95 5.30 2.77
CA ILE A 6 9.86 5.16 1.79
C ILE A 6 10.22 3.97 0.89
N PRO A 7 9.42 2.88 0.91
CA PRO A 7 9.77 1.60 0.29
C PRO A 7 9.91 1.70 -1.24
N ARG A 8 10.81 0.90 -1.81
CA ARG A 8 11.08 0.82 -3.26
C ARG A 8 10.32 -0.29 -3.96
N THR A 9 10.05 -1.37 -3.24
CA THR A 9 9.34 -2.54 -3.77
C THR A 9 8.19 -2.89 -2.84
N MET A 10 7.00 -2.99 -3.42
CA MET A 10 5.77 -3.38 -2.73
C MET A 10 5.30 -4.73 -3.29
N ALA A 11 5.43 -5.81 -2.53
CA ALA A 11 4.78 -7.07 -2.88
C ALA A 11 3.26 -6.88 -2.87
N SER A 12 2.55 -7.51 -3.80
CA SER A 12 1.11 -7.35 -3.94
C SER A 12 0.42 -8.67 -4.26
N GLN A 13 -0.80 -8.82 -3.78
CA GLN A 13 -1.55 -10.08 -3.84
C GLN A 13 -2.34 -10.28 -5.15
N HIS A 14 -1.84 -9.71 -6.25
CA HIS A 14 -2.45 -9.87 -7.57
C HIS A 14 -2.40 -11.35 -8.01
N PRO A 15 -3.49 -11.94 -8.51
CA PRO A 15 -3.53 -13.34 -8.94
C PRO A 15 -3.05 -13.49 -10.39
N ASP A 16 -1.84 -12.99 -10.70
CA ASP A 16 -1.29 -12.99 -12.06
C ASP A 16 -0.26 -14.11 -12.35
N ASN A 17 0.10 -14.90 -11.34
CA ASN A 17 1.02 -16.02 -11.47
C ASN A 17 0.41 -17.23 -12.20
N ALA A 18 1.24 -17.96 -12.92
CA ALA A 18 0.90 -19.26 -13.50
C ALA A 18 1.26 -20.42 -12.56
N CYS A 19 2.35 -20.28 -11.81
CA CYS A 19 2.85 -21.29 -10.88
C CYS A 19 2.53 -20.91 -9.44
N LEU A 20 2.14 -21.89 -8.62
CA LEU A 20 2.04 -21.71 -7.17
C LEU A 20 3.42 -21.91 -6.53
N PRO A 21 3.75 -21.17 -5.46
CA PRO A 21 4.96 -21.40 -4.71
C PRO A 21 4.88 -22.72 -3.92
N ASP A 22 6.04 -23.36 -3.70
CA ASP A 22 6.13 -24.68 -3.05
C ASP A 22 5.56 -24.72 -1.62
N TRP A 23 5.44 -23.57 -0.96
CA TRP A 23 4.88 -23.45 0.39
C TRP A 23 3.35 -23.30 0.41
N CYS A 24 2.72 -23.06 -0.74
CA CYS A 24 1.26 -22.95 -0.86
C CYS A 24 0.63 -24.34 -0.65
N ARG A 25 -0.31 -24.43 0.28
CA ARG A 25 -0.90 -25.71 0.69
C ARG A 25 -2.04 -26.15 -0.23
N ASN A 26 -2.75 -25.17 -0.80
CA ASN A 26 -3.93 -25.37 -1.62
C ASN A 26 -3.70 -24.93 -3.06
N GLU A 27 -4.74 -25.05 -3.89
CA GLU A 27 -4.74 -24.62 -5.30
C GLU A 27 -4.70 -23.09 -5.48
N VAL A 28 -4.91 -22.33 -4.40
CA VAL A 28 -4.86 -20.87 -4.37
C VAL A 28 -4.17 -20.39 -3.10
N ILE A 29 -3.42 -19.28 -3.19
CA ILE A 29 -2.83 -18.61 -2.04
C ILE A 29 -3.96 -17.85 -1.33
N ALA A 30 -4.37 -18.33 -0.16
CA ALA A 30 -5.47 -17.76 0.63
C ALA A 30 -5.30 -17.99 2.14
N GLY A 31 -5.84 -17.10 2.96
CA GLY A 31 -5.90 -17.27 4.41
C GLY A 31 -4.52 -17.27 5.06
N ASP A 32 -4.17 -18.33 5.80
CA ASP A 32 -2.86 -18.42 6.48
C ASP A 32 -1.68 -18.43 5.50
N ASP A 33 -1.89 -18.90 4.27
CA ASP A 33 -0.85 -18.88 3.23
C ASP A 33 -0.55 -17.45 2.77
N GLU A 34 -1.53 -16.53 2.79
CA GLU A 34 -1.31 -15.10 2.51
C GLU A 34 -0.56 -14.40 3.65
N VAL A 35 -0.77 -14.82 4.89
CA VAL A 35 0.01 -14.31 6.03
C VAL A 35 1.47 -14.76 5.90
N TYR A 36 1.71 -16.03 5.56
CA TYR A 36 3.05 -16.52 5.31
C TYR A 36 3.69 -15.86 4.08
N GLU A 37 2.91 -15.59 3.04
CA GLU A 37 3.35 -14.86 1.85
C GLU A 37 3.98 -13.51 2.22
N VAL A 38 3.34 -12.73 3.08
CA VAL A 38 3.88 -11.44 3.54
C VAL A 38 5.22 -11.61 4.25
N TYR A 39 5.36 -12.63 5.11
CA TYR A 39 6.66 -12.95 5.72
C TYR A 39 7.70 -13.36 4.67
N PHE A 40 7.32 -14.20 3.71
CA PHE A 40 8.18 -14.68 2.63
C PHE A 40 8.69 -13.51 1.77
N ASP A 41 7.83 -12.55 1.45
CA ASP A 41 8.18 -11.33 0.72
C ASP A 41 9.27 -10.53 1.44
N TYR A 42 9.16 -10.37 2.75
CA TYR A 42 10.16 -9.63 3.53
C TYR A 42 11.45 -10.42 3.74
N ALA A 43 11.34 -11.63 4.28
CA ALA A 43 12.47 -12.38 4.81
C ALA A 43 13.24 -13.13 3.73
N VAL A 44 12.56 -13.59 2.67
CA VAL A 44 13.16 -14.41 1.61
C VAL A 44 13.43 -13.57 0.37
N LEU A 45 12.44 -12.80 -0.09
CA LEU A 45 12.55 -12.03 -1.33
C LEU A 45 13.23 -10.66 -1.13
N GLY A 46 13.09 -10.06 0.06
CA GLY A 46 13.66 -8.75 0.38
C GLY A 46 12.81 -7.58 -0.09
N CYS A 47 11.50 -7.77 -0.27
CA CYS A 47 10.56 -6.68 -0.47
C CYS A 47 10.54 -5.79 0.78
N GLN A 48 10.34 -4.48 0.58
CA GLN A 48 10.31 -3.50 1.67
C GLN A 48 8.89 -3.21 2.14
N GLU A 49 7.89 -3.59 1.35
CA GLU A 49 6.48 -3.37 1.66
C GLU A 49 5.63 -4.52 1.12
N ALA A 50 4.54 -4.84 1.79
CA ALA A 50 3.48 -5.70 1.27
C ALA A 50 2.15 -4.95 1.27
N MET A 51 1.42 -5.05 0.16
CA MET A 51 0.05 -4.58 0.05
C MET A 51 -0.90 -5.68 0.50
N TRP A 52 -1.77 -5.36 1.46
CA TRP A 52 -2.81 -6.26 1.96
C TRP A 52 -4.14 -5.88 1.33
N ASP A 53 -4.67 -6.73 0.46
CA ASP A 53 -5.75 -6.40 -0.46
C ASP A 53 -7.13 -6.76 0.12
N ALA A 54 -7.80 -5.77 0.74
CA ALA A 54 -9.16 -5.91 1.26
C ALA A 54 -10.25 -5.53 0.25
N GLU A 55 -9.88 -5.11 -0.97
CA GLU A 55 -10.83 -4.76 -2.02
C GLU A 55 -11.40 -6.04 -2.65
N GLY A 56 -10.52 -6.90 -3.17
CA GLY A 56 -10.92 -8.06 -3.96
C GLY A 56 -10.95 -9.38 -3.21
N LYS A 57 -10.70 -9.40 -1.89
CA LYS A 57 -10.48 -10.63 -1.11
C LYS A 57 -11.03 -10.57 0.31
N ASP A 58 -11.41 -11.75 0.82
CA ASP A 58 -11.69 -11.97 2.23
C ASP A 58 -10.37 -11.98 3.02
N ILE A 59 -10.00 -10.83 3.57
CA ILE A 59 -8.74 -10.67 4.28
C ILE A 59 -8.77 -11.18 5.73
N ASP A 60 -7.62 -11.64 6.21
CA ASP A 60 -7.43 -11.93 7.63
C ASP A 60 -7.26 -10.64 8.45
N PRO A 61 -8.17 -10.33 9.40
CA PRO A 61 -8.10 -9.11 10.20
C PRO A 61 -6.99 -9.16 11.27
N HIS A 62 -6.27 -10.28 11.42
CA HIS A 62 -5.25 -10.52 12.44
C HIS A 62 -3.85 -10.74 11.84
N VAL A 63 -3.62 -10.33 10.59
CA VAL A 63 -2.35 -10.51 9.87
C VAL A 63 -1.12 -10.14 10.70
N VAL A 64 -1.06 -8.98 11.37
CA VAL A 64 0.12 -8.58 12.18
C VAL A 64 0.32 -9.48 13.39
N ARG A 65 -0.77 -9.90 14.06
CA ARG A 65 -0.68 -10.84 15.20
C ARG A 65 -0.07 -12.15 14.75
N LYS A 66 -0.54 -12.69 13.63
CA LYS A 66 -0.07 -13.96 13.09
C LYS A 66 1.38 -13.87 12.62
N LEU A 67 1.76 -12.79 11.93
CA LEU A 67 3.14 -12.50 11.55
C LEU A 67 4.08 -12.50 12.76
N PHE A 68 3.75 -11.77 13.82
CA PHE A 68 4.61 -11.68 15.00
C PHE A 68 4.63 -12.97 15.83
N THR A 69 3.52 -13.72 15.87
CA THR A 69 3.45 -15.00 16.57
C THR A 69 4.29 -16.06 15.86
N ASN A 70 4.19 -16.14 14.53
CA ASN A 70 4.82 -17.19 13.75
C ASN A 70 6.28 -16.87 13.37
N HIS A 71 6.63 -15.58 13.28
CA HIS A 71 7.92 -15.11 12.78
C HIS A 71 8.57 -14.05 13.68
N ARG A 72 8.45 -14.24 14.99
CA ARG A 72 8.92 -13.29 16.01
C ARG A 72 10.37 -12.85 15.84
N ASP A 73 11.27 -13.79 15.57
CA ASP A 73 12.71 -13.53 15.47
C ASP A 73 13.01 -12.52 14.36
N PHE A 74 12.41 -12.69 13.17
CA PHE A 74 12.55 -11.76 12.05
C PHE A 74 12.08 -10.35 12.42
N PHE A 75 10.88 -10.24 12.98
CA PHE A 75 10.31 -8.93 13.31
C PHE A 75 10.98 -8.25 14.51
N SER A 76 11.69 -9.01 15.36
CA SER A 76 12.52 -8.43 16.42
C SER A 76 13.71 -7.65 15.87
N GLU A 77 14.20 -8.04 14.69
CA GLU A 77 15.29 -7.37 13.97
C GLU A 77 14.80 -6.38 12.91
N LYS A 78 13.65 -6.67 12.27
CA LYS A 78 13.04 -5.88 11.20
C LYS A 78 11.67 -5.36 11.62
N ARG A 79 11.63 -4.11 12.09
CA ARG A 79 10.42 -3.52 12.68
C ARG A 79 9.42 -3.12 11.60
N LEU A 80 8.20 -3.64 11.71
CA LEU A 80 7.06 -3.25 10.88
C LEU A 80 6.72 -1.76 11.13
N GLY A 81 6.60 -0.96 10.08
CA GLY A 81 6.38 0.50 10.14
C GLY A 81 7.66 1.35 10.19
N THR A 82 8.84 0.70 10.21
CA THR A 82 10.15 1.38 10.17
C THR A 82 11.08 0.79 9.13
N ASP A 83 11.29 -0.53 9.16
CA ASP A 83 12.20 -1.26 8.27
C ASP A 83 11.45 -1.92 7.10
N VAL A 84 10.24 -2.42 7.38
CA VAL A 84 9.31 -3.01 6.41
C VAL A 84 7.91 -2.46 6.64
N PHE A 85 7.05 -2.45 5.63
CA PHE A 85 5.74 -1.78 5.69
C PHE A 85 4.61 -2.70 5.25
N LEU A 86 3.48 -2.65 5.95
CA LEU A 86 2.23 -3.30 5.53
C LEU A 86 1.21 -2.22 5.23
N THR A 87 0.71 -2.19 3.99
CA THR A 87 -0.20 -1.13 3.52
C THR A 87 -1.50 -1.74 3.07
N LEU A 88 -2.60 -1.32 3.70
CA LEU A 88 -3.93 -1.86 3.40
C LEU A 88 -4.49 -1.22 2.13
N ARG A 89 -4.96 -2.01 1.18
CA ARG A 89 -5.80 -1.54 0.07
C ARG A 89 -7.26 -1.71 0.46
N LEU A 90 -7.97 -0.60 0.58
CA LEU A 90 -9.38 -0.60 0.95
C LEU A 90 -10.26 -0.98 -0.23
N PRO A 91 -11.46 -1.56 -0.01
CA PRO A 91 -12.52 -1.48 -1.00
C PRO A 91 -12.96 -0.01 -1.17
N ASN A 92 -13.45 0.37 -2.35
CA ASN A 92 -14.03 1.70 -2.57
C ASN A 92 -15.56 1.64 -2.36
N PRO A 93 -16.09 2.22 -1.26
CA PRO A 93 -17.51 2.09 -0.91
C PRO A 93 -18.46 2.80 -1.90
N SER A 94 -17.94 3.66 -2.78
CA SER A 94 -18.73 4.31 -3.83
C SER A 94 -18.97 3.40 -5.04
N ILE A 95 -18.18 2.34 -5.18
CA ILE A 95 -18.23 1.39 -6.30
C ILE A 95 -18.68 0.02 -5.80
N GLU A 96 -18.07 -0.45 -4.71
CA GLU A 96 -18.27 -1.78 -4.15
C GLU A 96 -19.32 -1.72 -3.04
N VAL A 97 -20.59 -1.74 -3.44
CA VAL A 97 -21.71 -1.54 -2.52
C VAL A 97 -21.80 -2.62 -1.45
N ALA A 98 -21.44 -3.86 -1.79
CA ALA A 98 -21.41 -4.99 -0.86
C ALA A 98 -20.31 -4.84 0.21
N GLU A 99 -19.16 -4.28 -0.18
CA GLU A 99 -17.95 -4.19 0.66
C GLU A 99 -17.88 -2.95 1.55
N LYS A 100 -18.98 -2.19 1.65
CA LYS A 100 -19.06 -1.00 2.52
C LYS A 100 -18.76 -1.30 3.99
N LYS A 101 -19.02 -2.54 4.45
CA LYS A 101 -18.71 -2.97 5.82
C LYS A 101 -17.25 -3.41 5.95
N VAL A 102 -16.72 -4.11 4.96
CA VAL A 102 -15.28 -4.43 4.88
C VAL A 102 -14.44 -3.15 4.88
N PHE A 103 -14.88 -2.07 4.23
CA PHE A 103 -14.24 -0.75 4.32
C PHE A 103 -14.06 -0.29 5.77
N ILE A 104 -15.12 -0.37 6.59
CA ILE A 104 -15.09 0.05 7.99
C ILE A 104 -14.26 -0.92 8.84
N GLU A 105 -14.46 -2.23 8.66
CA GLU A 105 -13.71 -3.26 9.38
C GLU A 105 -12.20 -3.14 9.14
N THR A 106 -11.81 -2.79 7.91
CA THR A 106 -10.42 -2.57 7.53
C THR A 106 -9.85 -1.34 8.26
N LEU A 107 -10.59 -0.24 8.33
CA LEU A 107 -10.19 0.96 9.09
C LEU A 107 -10.11 0.68 10.60
N GLU A 108 -11.09 -0.01 11.17
CA GLU A 108 -11.14 -0.40 12.59
C GLU A 108 -10.05 -1.41 12.97
N SER A 109 -9.49 -2.12 12.00
CA SER A 109 -8.37 -3.05 12.24
C SER A 109 -7.05 -2.33 12.55
N ILE A 110 -6.87 -1.09 12.07
CA ILE A 110 -5.59 -0.37 12.13
C ILE A 110 -5.10 -0.17 13.58
N PRO A 111 -5.92 0.30 14.55
CA PRO A 111 -5.46 0.49 15.92
C PRO A 111 -5.01 -0.81 16.57
N ARG A 112 -5.77 -1.89 16.38
CA ARG A 112 -5.42 -3.21 16.90
C ARG A 112 -4.05 -3.68 16.39
N HIS A 113 -3.75 -3.47 15.10
CA HIS A 113 -2.44 -3.81 14.53
C HIS A 113 -1.32 -2.99 15.17
N ASN A 114 -1.55 -1.71 15.45
CA ASN A 114 -0.60 -0.85 16.16
C ASN A 114 -0.43 -1.26 17.64
N ASP A 115 -1.48 -1.69 18.33
CA ASP A 115 -1.39 -2.18 19.71
C ASP A 115 -0.57 -3.47 19.80
N ILE A 116 -0.74 -4.38 18.84
CA ILE A 116 0.07 -5.60 18.71
C ILE A 116 1.54 -5.23 18.50
N ALA A 117 1.84 -4.23 17.67
CA ALA A 117 3.20 -3.74 17.45
C ALA A 117 3.78 -3.07 18.69
N ARG A 118 3.01 -2.25 19.40
CA ARG A 118 3.43 -1.66 20.68
C ARG A 118 3.75 -2.73 21.72
N ALA A 119 2.93 -3.78 21.80
CA ALA A 119 3.21 -4.92 22.69
C ALA A 119 4.50 -5.67 22.32
N MET A 120 4.90 -5.69 21.04
CA MET A 120 6.14 -6.33 20.60
C MET A 120 7.38 -5.42 20.76
N TYR A 121 7.26 -4.13 20.48
CA TYR A 121 8.39 -3.20 20.35
C TYR A 121 8.54 -2.22 21.52
N GLY A 122 7.55 -2.12 22.41
CA GLY A 122 7.51 -1.20 23.55
C GLY A 122 6.64 0.04 23.32
N GLU A 123 6.32 0.75 24.42
CA GLU A 123 5.42 1.91 24.43
C GLU A 123 5.94 3.10 23.60
N ASP A 124 7.26 3.28 23.52
CA ASP A 124 7.89 4.35 22.73
C ASP A 124 7.92 4.05 21.22
N PHE A 125 7.40 2.89 20.79
CA PHE A 125 7.28 2.55 19.39
C PHE A 125 6.24 3.44 18.69
N GLY A 126 6.55 3.84 17.45
CA GLY A 126 5.66 4.64 16.61
C GLY A 126 4.50 3.82 16.03
N GLU A 127 4.12 4.14 14.79
CA GLU A 127 3.03 3.46 14.10
C GLU A 127 3.57 2.33 13.23
N ALA A 128 2.98 1.14 13.34
CA ALA A 128 3.22 0.02 12.44
C ALA A 128 2.42 0.14 11.15
N LEU A 129 1.14 0.53 11.25
CA LEU A 129 0.23 0.74 10.12
C LEU A 129 -0.34 2.15 10.19
N PHE A 130 -0.13 2.93 9.13
CA PHE A 130 -0.57 4.33 9.06
C PHE A 130 -0.92 4.78 7.63
N GLU A 131 -0.51 4.03 6.60
CA GLU A 131 -0.84 4.29 5.20
C GLU A 131 -1.90 3.31 4.69
N ILE A 132 -2.84 3.82 3.88
CA ILE A 132 -3.90 3.05 3.24
C ILE A 132 -4.08 3.48 1.78
N ILE A 133 -4.34 2.53 0.89
CA ILE A 133 -4.58 2.78 -0.53
C ILE A 133 -6.09 2.83 -0.78
N LEU A 134 -6.54 3.88 -1.48
CA LEU A 134 -7.92 4.01 -1.96
C LEU A 134 -7.97 3.80 -3.48
N PRO A 135 -8.49 2.65 -3.97
CA PRO A 135 -8.71 2.40 -5.39
C PRO A 135 -9.78 3.31 -5.98
N PHE A 136 -9.75 3.46 -7.30
CA PHE A 136 -10.69 4.26 -8.09
C PHE A 136 -10.87 5.69 -7.57
N THR A 137 -9.77 6.35 -7.19
CA THR A 137 -9.85 7.73 -6.71
C THR A 137 -10.15 8.68 -7.85
N THR A 138 -11.28 9.40 -7.76
CA THR A 138 -11.71 10.32 -8.84
C THR A 138 -11.61 11.79 -8.48
N ALA A 139 -11.62 12.11 -7.18
CA ALA A 139 -11.65 13.47 -6.69
C ALA A 139 -10.94 13.58 -5.32
N PRO A 140 -10.43 14.77 -4.94
CA PRO A 140 -9.78 14.97 -3.64
C PRO A 140 -10.74 14.70 -2.47
N GLU A 141 -12.04 14.89 -2.67
CA GLU A 141 -13.08 14.60 -1.68
C GLU A 141 -13.14 13.11 -1.32
N ASP A 142 -12.71 12.21 -2.21
CA ASP A 142 -12.66 10.77 -1.91
C ASP A 142 -11.65 10.48 -0.80
N LEU A 143 -10.46 11.06 -0.89
CA LEU A 143 -9.41 10.93 0.11
C LEU A 143 -9.78 11.61 1.44
N LEU A 144 -10.33 12.82 1.36
CA LEU A 144 -10.76 13.56 2.55
C LEU A 144 -11.86 12.81 3.30
N ARG A 145 -12.79 12.17 2.57
CA ARG A 145 -13.86 11.38 3.15
C ARG A 145 -13.33 10.16 3.91
N VAL A 146 -12.30 9.47 3.39
CA VAL A 146 -11.67 8.36 4.12
C VAL A 146 -11.10 8.83 5.45
N LYS A 147 -10.33 9.92 5.47
CA LYS A 147 -9.76 10.50 6.71
C LYS A 147 -10.87 10.90 7.69
N GLU A 148 -11.93 11.54 7.20
CA GLU A 148 -13.05 11.95 8.03
C GLU A 148 -13.79 10.74 8.63
N ILE A 149 -14.01 9.69 7.86
CA ILE A 149 -14.64 8.45 8.33
C ILE A 149 -13.75 7.77 9.37
N TYR A 150 -12.45 7.63 9.13
CA TYR A 150 -11.51 7.06 10.10
C TYR A 150 -11.59 7.82 11.43
N ARG A 151 -11.55 9.15 11.38
CA ARG A 151 -11.67 10.00 12.58
C ARG A 151 -13.01 9.78 13.30
N LYS A 152 -14.13 9.75 12.58
CA LYS A 152 -15.48 9.64 13.16
C LYS A 152 -15.81 8.26 13.73
N VAL A 153 -15.30 7.20 13.10
CA VAL A 153 -15.67 5.81 13.42
C VAL A 153 -14.63 5.13 14.30
N VAL A 154 -13.35 5.49 14.17
CA VAL A 154 -12.25 4.84 14.89
C VAL A 154 -11.76 5.69 16.06
N VAL A 155 -11.53 6.99 15.85
CA VAL A 155 -10.84 7.85 16.82
C VAL A 155 -11.82 8.51 17.80
N GLU A 156 -12.78 9.29 17.31
CA GLU A 156 -13.72 10.06 18.12
C GLU A 156 -14.53 9.23 19.14
N PRO A 157 -14.94 7.97 18.86
CA PRO A 157 -15.70 7.19 19.83
C PRO A 157 -14.96 6.97 21.15
N THR A 158 -13.63 6.89 21.15
CA THR A 158 -12.86 6.59 22.36
C THR A 158 -12.83 7.77 23.35
N CYS A 159 -13.19 8.97 22.89
CA CYS A 159 -13.37 10.17 23.69
C CYS A 159 -14.76 10.28 24.35
N LYS A 160 -15.67 9.34 24.10
CA LYS A 160 -17.03 9.35 24.68
C LYS A 160 -17.04 8.66 26.04
N TYR A 161 -18.03 9.03 26.87
CA TYR A 161 -18.28 8.40 28.16
C TYR A 161 -19.22 7.20 28.01
N ILE A 162 -18.97 6.16 28.81
CA ILE A 162 -19.87 5.02 29.00
C ILE A 162 -20.97 5.47 29.96
N GLU A 163 -22.22 5.49 29.48
CA GLU A 163 -23.35 6.02 30.28
C GLU A 163 -23.62 5.22 31.56
N ALA A 164 -23.27 3.94 31.56
CA ALA A 164 -23.55 3.04 32.67
C ALA A 164 -22.79 3.41 33.97
N ASP A 165 -21.58 3.97 33.84
CA ASP A 165 -20.69 4.21 34.98
C ASP A 165 -19.86 5.51 34.88
N GLY A 166 -19.99 6.27 33.78
CA GLY A 166 -19.36 7.57 33.61
C GLY A 166 -17.86 7.51 33.29
N HIS A 167 -17.31 6.34 33.01
CA HIS A 167 -15.92 6.18 32.58
C HIS A 167 -15.73 6.58 31.11
N LEU A 168 -14.54 7.05 30.73
CA LEU A 168 -14.21 7.28 29.32
C LEU A 168 -14.03 5.92 28.62
N LEU A 169 -14.51 5.80 27.37
CA LEU A 169 -14.43 4.54 26.62
C LEU A 169 -12.99 4.05 26.49
N ARG A 170 -12.03 4.94 26.21
CA ARG A 170 -10.60 4.62 26.12
C ARG A 170 -10.00 3.99 27.39
N GLU A 171 -10.60 4.21 28.57
CA GLU A 171 -10.12 3.58 29.81
C GLU A 171 -10.31 2.06 29.79
N PHE A 172 -11.19 1.54 28.94
CA PHE A 172 -11.44 0.11 28.77
C PHE A 172 -10.83 -0.46 27.49
N ILE A 173 -10.88 0.27 26.37
CA ILE A 173 -10.45 -0.25 25.06
C ILE A 173 -9.04 0.20 24.66
N GLY A 174 -8.42 1.09 25.44
CA GLY A 174 -7.13 1.70 25.12
C GLY A 174 -7.24 2.95 24.25
N ASP A 175 -6.12 3.63 24.10
CA ASP A 175 -5.97 4.74 23.16
C ASP A 175 -5.88 4.26 21.72
N VAL A 176 -6.24 5.13 20.77
CA VAL A 176 -6.19 4.82 19.33
C VAL A 176 -4.87 5.29 18.74
N THR A 177 -4.21 4.45 17.95
CA THR A 177 -3.03 4.83 17.17
C THR A 177 -3.10 4.19 15.79
N PRO A 178 -2.95 4.95 14.70
CA PRO A 178 -2.69 6.39 14.65
C PRO A 178 -3.98 7.22 14.87
N GLN A 179 -3.82 8.51 15.19
CA GLN A 179 -4.95 9.45 15.33
C GLN A 179 -5.49 9.95 13.98
N ASP A 180 -4.75 9.70 12.90
CA ASP A 180 -5.10 10.00 11.52
C ASP A 180 -4.36 9.02 10.60
N VAL A 181 -4.84 8.85 9.37
CA VAL A 181 -4.27 7.91 8.38
C VAL A 181 -3.84 8.64 7.13
N GLU A 182 -2.73 8.21 6.53
CA GLU A 182 -2.26 8.73 5.25
C GLU A 182 -2.91 7.95 4.11
N VAL A 183 -3.63 8.66 3.23
CA VAL A 183 -4.41 8.02 2.16
C VAL A 183 -3.69 8.17 0.83
N ILE A 184 -3.34 7.04 0.23
CA ILE A 184 -2.66 6.91 -1.06
C ILE A 184 -3.74 6.79 -2.15
N PRO A 185 -3.96 7.83 -3.01
CA PRO A 185 -4.85 7.70 -4.15
C PRO A 185 -4.31 6.70 -5.16
N LEU A 186 -5.15 5.77 -5.61
CA LEU A 186 -4.91 4.94 -6.78
C LEU A 186 -5.74 5.45 -7.97
N PHE A 187 -5.04 5.88 -9.02
CA PHE A 187 -5.60 6.39 -10.27
C PHE A 187 -5.56 5.31 -11.35
N GLU A 188 -6.74 4.99 -11.91
CA GLU A 188 -6.93 3.77 -12.73
C GLU A 188 -7.53 4.03 -14.11
N ASP A 189 -8.20 5.16 -14.29
CA ASP A 189 -8.87 5.50 -15.54
C ASP A 189 -8.18 6.67 -16.25
N MET A 190 -8.46 6.82 -17.54
CA MET A 190 -7.83 7.84 -18.39
C MET A 190 -8.04 9.25 -17.85
N LYS A 191 -9.23 9.58 -17.36
CA LYS A 191 -9.58 10.93 -16.91
C LYS A 191 -8.83 11.26 -15.63
N THR A 192 -8.76 10.33 -14.69
CA THR A 192 -8.08 10.55 -13.40
C THR A 192 -6.57 10.56 -13.57
N LEU A 193 -5.99 9.70 -14.39
CA LEU A 193 -4.56 9.73 -14.72
C LEU A 193 -4.15 11.04 -15.40
N PHE A 194 -4.95 11.51 -16.36
CA PHE A 194 -4.69 12.78 -17.03
C PHE A 194 -4.80 13.98 -16.09
N ASN A 195 -5.74 13.95 -15.13
CA ASN A 195 -6.03 15.06 -14.23
C ASN A 195 -5.47 14.89 -12.81
N CYS A 196 -4.56 13.93 -12.60
CA CYS A 196 -4.10 13.56 -11.26
C CYS A 196 -3.41 14.73 -10.53
N GLY A 197 -2.65 15.56 -11.25
CA GLY A 197 -1.99 16.74 -10.68
C GLY A 197 -2.94 17.70 -9.99
N GLU A 198 -4.14 17.92 -10.56
CA GLU A 198 -5.17 18.79 -9.97
C GLU A 198 -5.83 18.13 -8.75
N ILE A 199 -6.10 16.82 -8.82
CA ILE A 199 -6.65 16.06 -7.68
C ILE A 199 -5.68 16.11 -6.49
N ILE A 200 -4.40 15.81 -6.75
CA ILE A 200 -3.29 15.89 -5.80
C ILE A 200 -3.21 17.29 -5.18
N ARG A 201 -3.20 18.32 -6.02
CA ARG A 201 -3.07 19.72 -5.58
C ARG A 201 -4.18 20.12 -4.63
N ARG A 202 -5.43 19.85 -4.99
CA ARG A 202 -6.60 20.19 -4.18
C ARG A 202 -6.64 19.40 -2.87
N TYR A 203 -6.24 18.13 -2.90
CA TYR A 203 -6.10 17.32 -1.69
C TYR A 203 -5.05 17.90 -0.73
N ILE A 204 -3.82 18.13 -1.21
CA ILE A 204 -2.71 18.66 -0.40
C ILE A 204 -3.04 20.02 0.21
N GLN A 205 -3.70 20.91 -0.53
CA GLN A 205 -4.12 22.23 -0.01
C GLN A 205 -5.05 22.14 1.19
N THR A 206 -5.85 21.08 1.25
CA THR A 206 -6.86 20.85 2.29
C THR A 206 -6.31 20.00 3.43
N ALA A 207 -5.75 18.82 3.12
CA ALA A 207 -5.25 17.87 4.11
C ALA A 207 -3.87 18.24 4.68
N ARG A 208 -3.05 19.01 3.94
CA ARG A 208 -1.70 19.44 4.31
C ARG A 208 -0.81 18.32 4.87
N PRO A 209 -0.70 17.17 4.19
CA PRO A 209 0.12 16.06 4.67
C PRO A 209 1.61 16.45 4.59
N SER A 210 2.45 15.76 5.37
CA SER A 210 3.90 16.00 5.37
C SER A 210 4.60 15.51 4.09
N TYR A 211 4.01 14.49 3.45
CA TYR A 211 4.36 13.97 2.13
C TYR A 211 3.11 13.29 1.53
N LEU A 212 3.15 12.91 0.26
CA LEU A 212 2.08 12.12 -0.35
C LEU A 212 2.66 10.98 -1.19
N ARG A 213 2.17 9.75 -1.00
CA ARG A 213 2.37 8.68 -1.98
C ARG A 213 1.19 8.68 -2.95
N VAL A 214 1.44 8.44 -4.23
CA VAL A 214 0.39 8.38 -5.26
C VAL A 214 0.56 7.11 -6.07
N PHE A 215 -0.52 6.38 -6.32
CA PHE A 215 -0.47 5.09 -6.98
C PHE A 215 -1.06 5.22 -8.39
N ILE A 216 -0.26 4.88 -9.40
CA ILE A 216 -0.60 4.91 -10.81
C ILE A 216 -0.78 3.47 -11.30
N ALA A 217 -1.99 3.11 -11.75
CA ALA A 217 -2.22 1.81 -12.36
C ALA A 217 -1.67 1.76 -13.79
N ARG A 218 -1.07 0.62 -14.16
CA ARG A 218 -0.69 0.32 -15.55
C ARG A 218 -1.60 -0.69 -16.22
N SER A 219 -2.15 -1.63 -15.44
CA SER A 219 -2.93 -2.76 -15.96
C SER A 219 -4.29 -2.34 -16.50
N ASP A 220 -5.12 -1.68 -15.69
CA ASP A 220 -6.48 -1.27 -16.09
C ASP A 220 -6.50 -0.28 -17.26
N PRO A 221 -5.61 0.73 -17.32
CA PRO A 221 -5.55 1.58 -18.51
C PRO A 221 -5.12 0.80 -19.76
N ALA A 222 -4.25 -0.21 -19.62
CA ALA A 222 -3.82 -1.00 -20.78
C ALA A 222 -4.98 -1.84 -21.33
N LEU A 223 -5.75 -2.47 -20.43
CA LEU A 223 -6.93 -3.24 -20.78
C LEU A 223 -8.01 -2.37 -21.44
N ASN A 224 -8.29 -1.19 -20.87
CA ASN A 224 -9.39 -0.34 -21.31
C ASN A 224 -9.05 0.56 -22.50
N TYR A 225 -7.78 0.98 -22.64
CA TYR A 225 -7.39 2.00 -23.60
C TYR A 225 -6.21 1.59 -24.51
N GLY A 226 -5.69 0.38 -24.34
CA GLY A 226 -4.58 -0.16 -25.12
C GLY A 226 -3.19 0.16 -24.55
N PHE A 227 -2.22 -0.64 -24.97
CA PHE A 227 -0.85 -0.63 -24.45
C PHE A 227 -0.18 0.75 -24.51
N ILE A 228 -0.18 1.39 -25.69
CA ILE A 228 0.51 2.68 -25.93
C ILE A 228 -0.10 3.79 -25.07
N ASN A 229 -1.43 3.89 -25.03
CA ASN A 229 -2.12 4.92 -24.26
C ASN A 229 -1.83 4.77 -22.77
N SER A 230 -1.83 3.54 -22.25
CA SER A 230 -1.50 3.27 -20.85
C SER A 230 -0.07 3.67 -20.48
N VAL A 231 0.91 3.45 -21.38
CA VAL A 231 2.29 3.91 -21.16
C VAL A 231 2.35 5.43 -21.08
N LEU A 232 1.72 6.13 -22.04
CA LEU A 232 1.71 7.59 -22.09
C LEU A 232 0.98 8.21 -20.89
N LEU A 233 -0.14 7.64 -20.46
CA LEU A 233 -0.89 8.09 -19.29
C LEU A 233 -0.07 7.93 -18.00
N ALA A 234 0.64 6.82 -17.82
CA ALA A 234 1.50 6.62 -16.67
C ALA A 234 2.64 7.66 -16.62
N LYS A 235 3.31 7.91 -17.76
CA LYS A 235 4.35 8.94 -17.88
C LYS A 235 3.83 10.35 -17.59
N LEU A 236 2.65 10.68 -18.13
CA LEU A 236 1.99 11.95 -17.85
C LEU A 236 1.68 12.09 -16.36
N ALA A 237 1.12 11.07 -15.72
CA ALA A 237 0.78 11.10 -14.31
C ALA A 237 2.02 11.26 -13.41
N LEU A 238 3.13 10.61 -13.74
CA LEU A 238 4.41 10.81 -13.06
C LEU A 238 4.91 12.25 -13.19
N SER A 239 4.84 12.83 -14.39
CA SER A 239 5.22 14.22 -14.63
C SER A 239 4.34 15.21 -13.87
N GLU A 240 3.02 14.99 -13.83
CA GLU A 240 2.07 15.82 -13.09
C GLU A 240 2.27 15.71 -11.57
N ALA A 241 2.58 14.52 -11.05
CA ALA A 241 2.95 14.34 -9.65
C ALA A 241 4.23 15.10 -9.28
N GLU A 242 5.27 15.07 -10.14
CA GLU A 242 6.50 15.84 -9.90
C GLU A 242 6.23 17.35 -9.92
N LYS A 243 5.47 17.85 -10.90
CA LYS A 243 5.07 19.27 -10.96
C LYS A 243 4.31 19.68 -9.71
N ALA A 244 3.34 18.87 -9.25
CA ALA A 244 2.58 19.15 -8.04
C ALA A 244 3.50 19.20 -6.82
N SER A 245 4.46 18.27 -6.70
CA SER A 245 5.44 18.26 -5.62
C SER A 245 6.26 19.55 -5.56
N LEU A 246 6.81 19.98 -6.71
CA LEU A 246 7.61 21.20 -6.82
C LEU A 246 6.79 22.46 -6.53
N ASN A 247 5.58 22.54 -7.07
CA ASN A 247 4.71 23.72 -6.91
C ASN A 247 4.21 23.91 -5.48
N LEU A 248 3.99 22.82 -4.74
CA LEU A 248 3.42 22.85 -3.39
C LEU A 248 4.48 22.75 -2.30
N GLY A 249 5.72 22.38 -2.64
CA GLY A 249 6.80 22.19 -1.67
C GLY A 249 6.60 20.96 -0.77
N ILE A 250 5.77 20.01 -1.17
CA ILE A 250 5.50 18.76 -0.44
C ILE A 250 6.09 17.59 -1.24
N PRO A 251 6.90 16.70 -0.63
CA PRO A 251 7.42 15.52 -1.31
C PRO A 251 6.29 14.60 -1.80
N ILE A 252 6.35 14.19 -3.07
CA ILE A 252 5.44 13.19 -3.63
C ILE A 252 6.25 11.97 -4.08
N TYR A 253 5.80 10.77 -3.69
CA TYR A 253 6.48 9.49 -3.93
C TYR A 253 5.58 8.57 -4.76
N PRO A 254 5.74 8.54 -6.10
CA PRO A 254 4.88 7.73 -6.95
C PRO A 254 5.13 6.22 -6.82
N ILE A 255 4.04 5.47 -6.76
CA ILE A 255 3.95 4.02 -6.85
C ILE A 255 3.41 3.68 -8.24
N ILE A 256 3.99 2.69 -8.91
CA ILE A 256 3.45 2.17 -10.17
C ILE A 256 3.04 0.70 -10.03
N GLY A 257 1.79 0.41 -10.40
CA GLY A 257 1.20 -0.94 -10.40
C GLY A 257 1.36 -1.64 -11.73
N ALA A 258 2.42 -2.41 -11.88
CA ALA A 258 2.81 -3.03 -13.14
C ALA A 258 3.02 -4.54 -13.00
N GLY A 259 2.47 -5.29 -13.95
CA GLY A 259 2.66 -6.74 -14.05
C GLY A 259 3.85 -7.14 -14.93
N SER A 260 4.20 -8.43 -14.88
CA SER A 260 5.38 -8.99 -15.55
C SER A 260 5.31 -9.01 -17.07
N LEU A 261 4.11 -9.16 -17.63
CA LEU A 261 3.93 -9.20 -19.08
C LEU A 261 3.98 -7.78 -19.69
N PRO A 262 4.49 -7.62 -20.93
CA PRO A 262 4.60 -6.31 -21.58
C PRO A 262 3.33 -5.48 -21.55
N PHE A 263 2.18 -6.10 -21.84
CA PHE A 263 0.89 -5.43 -21.87
C PHE A 263 0.56 -4.71 -20.55
N ARG A 264 0.97 -5.30 -19.41
CA ARG A 264 0.67 -4.82 -18.06
C ARG A 264 1.80 -4.00 -17.41
N GLY A 265 2.91 -3.76 -18.13
CA GLY A 265 4.01 -2.93 -17.63
C GLY A 265 5.40 -3.48 -17.88
N HIS A 266 5.54 -4.78 -18.13
CA HIS A 266 6.83 -5.43 -18.32
C HIS A 266 7.79 -5.33 -17.13
N ASN A 267 7.26 -5.22 -15.90
CA ASN A 267 8.07 -5.30 -14.70
C ASN A 267 8.38 -6.77 -14.40
N SER A 268 9.51 -7.29 -14.87
CA SER A 268 9.91 -8.69 -14.65
C SER A 268 11.36 -8.77 -14.17
N PRO A 269 11.80 -9.86 -13.51
CA PRO A 269 13.17 -10.01 -13.05
C PRO A 269 14.22 -9.78 -14.14
N ARG A 270 13.86 -10.07 -15.40
CA ARG A 270 14.73 -9.97 -16.58
C ARG A 270 14.67 -8.61 -17.30
N ASN A 271 13.78 -7.70 -16.89
CA ASN A 271 13.58 -6.40 -17.56
C ASN A 271 13.56 -5.20 -16.58
N ILE A 272 14.02 -5.35 -15.33
CA ILE A 272 13.98 -4.27 -14.33
C ILE A 272 14.69 -2.98 -14.77
N ASP A 273 15.73 -3.06 -15.61
CA ASP A 273 16.39 -1.86 -16.15
C ASP A 273 15.55 -1.13 -17.17
N GLY A 274 15.02 -1.87 -18.14
CA GLY A 274 14.16 -1.30 -19.18
C GLY A 274 12.91 -0.72 -18.54
N PHE A 275 12.35 -1.40 -17.54
CA PHE A 275 11.23 -0.91 -16.75
C PHE A 275 11.56 0.40 -16.02
N ALA A 276 12.65 0.45 -15.26
CA ALA A 276 13.02 1.64 -14.50
C ALA A 276 13.44 2.82 -15.40
N GLU A 277 13.96 2.55 -16.60
CA GLU A 277 14.25 3.58 -17.60
C GLU A 277 12.97 4.10 -18.28
N GLU A 278 12.00 3.22 -18.54
CA GLU A 278 10.72 3.60 -19.15
C GLU A 278 9.87 4.45 -18.19
N TYR A 279 9.91 4.15 -16.88
CA TYR A 279 9.13 4.84 -15.85
C TYR A 279 10.02 5.60 -14.87
N ARG A 280 10.85 6.50 -15.39
CA ARG A 280 11.66 7.39 -14.54
C ARG A 280 10.79 8.25 -13.63
N GLY A 281 11.31 8.55 -12.44
CA GLY A 281 10.59 9.29 -11.41
C GLY A 281 9.69 8.42 -10.51
N ILE A 282 9.52 7.13 -10.79
CA ILE A 282 8.87 6.22 -9.82
C ILE A 282 9.72 6.08 -8.56
N TRP A 283 9.04 5.97 -7.43
CA TRP A 283 9.67 5.73 -6.14
C TRP A 283 9.50 4.28 -5.69
N THR A 284 8.30 3.74 -5.87
CA THR A 284 7.91 2.38 -5.49
C THR A 284 7.34 1.64 -6.70
N VAL A 285 7.66 0.35 -6.84
CA VAL A 285 7.06 -0.53 -7.86
C VAL A 285 6.40 -1.73 -7.20
N THR A 286 5.26 -2.15 -7.75
CA THR A 286 4.63 -3.41 -7.32
C THR A 286 5.40 -4.63 -7.82
N ILE A 287 5.66 -5.57 -6.92
CA ILE A 287 6.16 -6.91 -7.23
C ILE A 287 4.95 -7.86 -7.17
N GLN A 288 4.35 -8.13 -8.33
CA GLN A 288 3.15 -8.96 -8.46
C GLN A 288 3.50 -10.46 -8.37
N SER A 289 2.50 -11.34 -8.21
CA SER A 289 2.72 -12.77 -7.98
C SER A 289 3.47 -13.43 -9.13
N ALA A 290 3.21 -13.09 -10.39
CA ALA A 290 3.97 -13.63 -11.51
C ALA A 290 5.46 -13.29 -11.42
N PHE A 291 5.81 -12.08 -10.98
CA PHE A 291 7.20 -11.69 -10.74
C PHE A 291 7.86 -12.61 -9.70
N ARG A 292 7.12 -12.98 -8.66
CA ARG A 292 7.63 -13.74 -7.50
C ARG A 292 7.71 -15.24 -7.75
N TYR A 293 6.76 -15.80 -8.50
CA TYR A 293 6.54 -17.26 -8.53
C TYR A 293 6.75 -17.90 -9.90
N ASP A 294 6.72 -17.15 -11.00
CA ASP A 294 6.92 -17.70 -12.35
C ASP A 294 8.38 -17.65 -12.81
N TYR A 295 9.27 -17.14 -11.97
CA TYR A 295 10.71 -17.01 -12.25
C TYR A 295 11.53 -17.72 -11.16
N PRO A 296 12.75 -18.18 -11.47
CA PRO A 296 13.64 -18.77 -10.47
C PRO A 296 13.89 -17.81 -9.31
N ILE A 297 13.77 -18.31 -8.07
CA ILE A 297 13.83 -17.50 -6.85
C ILE A 297 15.10 -16.65 -6.75
N ASP A 298 16.25 -17.14 -7.22
CA ASP A 298 17.50 -16.39 -7.20
C ASP A 298 17.47 -15.19 -8.18
N GLU A 299 16.83 -15.34 -9.34
CA GLU A 299 16.61 -14.21 -10.27
C GLU A 299 15.69 -13.16 -9.62
N VAL A 300 14.64 -13.61 -8.95
CA VAL A 300 13.67 -12.74 -8.25
C VAL A 300 14.36 -11.92 -7.14
N ARG A 301 15.11 -12.58 -6.26
CA ARG A 301 15.84 -11.94 -5.15
C ARG A 301 16.85 -10.92 -5.64
N GLN A 302 17.63 -11.27 -6.67
CA GLN A 302 18.59 -10.35 -7.27
C GLN A 302 17.89 -9.15 -7.90
N ALA A 303 16.78 -9.35 -8.59
CA ALA A 303 16.03 -8.28 -9.21
C ALA A 303 15.43 -7.31 -8.17
N ILE A 304 14.83 -7.83 -7.09
CA ILE A 304 14.28 -7.02 -5.99
C ILE A 304 15.39 -6.24 -5.27
N ALA A 305 16.50 -6.88 -4.93
CA ALA A 305 17.65 -6.20 -4.32
C ALA A 305 18.16 -5.05 -5.19
N ARG A 306 18.17 -5.24 -6.51
CA ARG A 306 18.62 -4.24 -7.47
C ARG A 306 17.60 -3.12 -7.66
N LEU A 307 16.30 -3.41 -7.65
CA LEU A 307 15.23 -2.41 -7.61
C LEU A 307 15.33 -1.54 -6.35
N ASN A 308 15.52 -2.17 -5.19
CA ASN A 308 15.73 -1.49 -3.90
C ASN A 308 16.95 -0.55 -3.91
N ALA A 309 18.00 -0.89 -4.66
CA ALA A 309 19.20 -0.07 -4.78
C ALA A 309 19.10 1.04 -5.85
N MET A 310 18.32 0.82 -6.93
CA MET A 310 18.30 1.75 -8.07
C MET A 310 17.19 2.81 -8.01
N LEU A 311 16.09 2.54 -7.28
CA LEU A 311 14.97 3.46 -7.20
C LEU A 311 15.22 4.54 -6.12
N PRO A 312 14.87 5.82 -6.39
CA PRO A 312 14.17 6.30 -7.57
C PRO A 312 15.16 6.50 -8.73
N ARG A 313 14.74 6.14 -9.94
CA ARG A 313 15.59 6.31 -11.14
C ARG A 313 15.23 7.61 -11.84
N GLY A 314 16.10 8.62 -11.68
CA GLY A 314 15.92 9.92 -12.33
C GLY A 314 14.67 10.68 -11.86
N ARG A 315 14.25 11.64 -12.70
CA ARG A 315 13.03 12.44 -12.57
C ARG A 315 12.10 12.12 -13.75
N ALA A 316 10.81 12.41 -13.58
CA ALA A 316 9.77 12.12 -14.55
C ALA A 316 9.83 13.05 -15.77
#